data_AF-A0A433UQQ8-F1
#
_entry.id   AF-A0A433UQQ8-F1
#
_cell.length_a   1.000
_cell.length_b   1.000
_cell.length_c   1.000
_cell.angle_alpha   90.00
_cell.angle_beta   90.00
_cell.angle_gamma   90.00
#
_symmetry.space_group_name_H-M   'P 1'
#
loop_
_entity.id
_entity.type
_entity.pdbx_description
1 polymer ?
#
loop_
_entity_poly.entity_id
_entity_poly.type
_entity_poly.pdbx_seq_one_letter_code
_entity_poly.pdbx_strand_id
1 'polypeptide(L)'
;MTTESYAALAALEYIPYIDENGQLPEQFQGKIGVYAIFDTDKNLQFIGYSRDVYLSLRQHLVRLPDKCYWVKVQTIERPSRATLENIEKAWIEENGAVPAGNSESKDVWTQPVNVKNLMTEEEKVNYNSPNNDEMAQIKIIKNVARRVEAEILKVLEARGLQAQIRFNPKLKEEGLLDLK
;
A
#
# COMPACT_ATOMS: atom_id res chain seq x y z
N MET A 1 28.60 -18.83 -9.52
CA MET A 1 27.43 -18.07 -9.05
C MET A 1 27.33 -16.84 -9.92
N THR A 2 26.36 -16.79 -10.83
CA THR A 2 26.06 -15.56 -11.58
C THR A 2 25.42 -14.59 -10.60
N THR A 3 26.16 -13.60 -10.14
CA THR A 3 25.60 -12.41 -9.51
C THR A 3 24.75 -11.75 -10.58
N GLU A 4 23.43 -11.95 -10.54
CA GLU A 4 22.51 -11.15 -11.33
C GLU A 4 22.74 -9.68 -10.94
N SER A 5 23.21 -8.89 -11.90
CA SER A 5 23.45 -7.47 -11.71
C SER A 5 22.11 -6.78 -11.53
N TYR A 6 21.93 -6.15 -10.37
CA TYR A 6 20.82 -5.26 -10.08
C TYR A 6 21.30 -3.80 -10.03
N ALA A 7 20.40 -2.87 -10.26
CA ALA A 7 20.71 -1.46 -10.20
C ALA A 7 20.73 -0.98 -8.74
N ALA A 8 21.65 -0.06 -8.43
CA ALA A 8 21.59 0.72 -7.20
C ALA A 8 20.28 1.53 -7.18
N LEU A 9 19.69 1.72 -5.99
CA LEU A 9 18.45 2.47 -5.83
C LEU A 9 18.62 3.91 -6.33
N ALA A 10 19.77 4.54 -6.07
CA ALA A 10 20.10 5.89 -6.51
C ALA A 10 20.14 6.03 -8.05
N ALA A 11 20.47 4.96 -8.77
CA ALA A 11 20.57 4.96 -10.23
C ALA A 11 19.21 4.84 -10.94
N LEU A 12 18.16 4.38 -10.23
CA LEU A 12 16.82 4.28 -10.79
C LEU A 12 16.12 5.64 -10.84
N GLU A 13 15.28 5.83 -11.85
CA GLU A 13 14.46 7.03 -12.01
C GLU A 13 13.27 7.03 -11.05
N TYR A 14 12.93 8.22 -10.55
CA TYR A 14 11.70 8.41 -9.81
C TYR A 14 10.51 8.45 -10.76
N ILE A 15 9.55 7.59 -10.51
CA ILE A 15 8.28 7.53 -11.24
C ILE A 15 7.20 8.10 -10.32
N PRO A 16 6.36 9.05 -10.78
CA PRO A 16 5.26 9.54 -9.97
C PRO A 16 4.27 8.40 -9.69
N TYR A 17 3.74 8.35 -8.47
CA TYR A 17 2.74 7.34 -8.09
C TYR A 17 1.40 7.56 -8.79
N ILE A 18 1.06 8.83 -9.04
CA ILE A 18 -0.09 9.28 -9.81
C ILE A 18 0.50 10.25 -10.83
N ASP A 19 0.39 9.92 -12.11
CA ASP A 19 0.92 10.75 -13.20
C ASP A 19 0.01 11.95 -13.50
N GLU A 20 0.40 12.76 -14.50
CA GLU A 20 -0.36 13.93 -14.96
C GLU A 20 -1.77 13.59 -15.51
N ASN A 21 -2.01 12.32 -15.88
CA ASN A 21 -3.29 11.81 -16.35
C ASN A 21 -4.10 11.14 -15.22
N GLY A 22 -3.62 11.21 -13.98
CA GLY A 22 -4.26 10.59 -12.82
C GLY A 22 -4.17 9.06 -12.82
N GLN A 23 -3.20 8.47 -13.53
CA GLN A 23 -3.00 7.04 -13.61
C GLN A 23 -1.84 6.58 -12.71
N LEU A 24 -1.92 5.34 -12.24
CA LEU A 24 -0.78 4.67 -11.60
C LEU A 24 0.20 4.17 -12.67
N PRO A 25 1.43 3.76 -12.30
CA PRO A 25 2.41 3.18 -13.21
C PRO A 25 2.01 1.84 -13.86
N GLU A 26 1.09 1.86 -14.83
CA GLU A 26 0.52 0.69 -15.50
C GLU A 26 1.55 -0.17 -16.24
N GLN A 27 2.71 0.39 -16.61
CA GLN A 27 3.81 -0.36 -17.22
C GLN A 27 4.33 -1.52 -16.36
N PHE A 28 4.02 -1.53 -15.06
CA PHE A 28 4.40 -2.59 -14.13
C PHE A 28 3.31 -3.65 -13.89
N GLN A 29 2.21 -3.59 -14.64
CA GLN A 29 1.13 -4.57 -14.53
C GLN A 29 1.62 -5.99 -14.85
N GLY A 30 1.43 -6.92 -13.91
CA GLY A 30 1.88 -8.31 -14.03
C GLY A 30 3.40 -8.47 -14.08
N LYS A 31 4.17 -7.42 -13.78
CA LYS A 31 5.63 -7.47 -13.72
C LYS A 31 6.08 -7.91 -12.34
N ILE A 32 7.04 -8.83 -12.33
CA ILE A 32 7.73 -9.29 -11.12
C ILE A 32 8.90 -8.33 -10.87
N GLY A 33 9.10 -7.89 -9.64
CA GLY A 33 10.19 -6.96 -9.33
C GLY A 33 10.26 -6.50 -7.89
N VAL A 34 11.25 -5.66 -7.62
CA VAL A 34 11.45 -4.94 -6.37
C VAL A 34 11.11 -3.47 -6.60
N TYR A 35 10.48 -2.84 -5.63
CA TYR A 35 10.06 -1.45 -5.70
C TYR A 35 10.32 -0.75 -4.36
N ALA A 36 10.60 0.55 -4.46
CA ALA A 36 10.82 1.44 -3.33
C ALA A 36 9.82 2.59 -3.42
N ILE A 37 9.11 2.88 -2.33
CA ILE A 37 8.08 3.92 -2.24
C ILE A 37 8.62 5.08 -1.41
N PHE A 38 8.38 6.29 -1.90
CA PHE A 38 8.85 7.52 -1.28
C PHE A 38 7.69 8.51 -1.07
N ASP A 39 7.84 9.34 -0.04
CA ASP A 39 6.93 10.46 0.24
C ASP A 39 7.16 11.64 -0.71
N THR A 40 6.41 12.73 -0.53
CA THR A 40 6.47 13.91 -1.39
C THR A 40 7.88 14.51 -1.51
N ASP A 41 8.68 14.42 -0.45
CA ASP A 41 10.03 14.97 -0.36
C ASP A 41 11.10 13.97 -0.82
N LYS A 42 10.66 12.83 -1.40
CA LYS A 42 11.51 11.72 -1.86
C LYS A 42 12.28 11.03 -0.72
N ASN A 43 11.76 11.06 0.51
CA ASN A 43 12.27 10.22 1.60
C ASN A 43 11.73 8.80 1.47
N LEU A 44 12.61 7.80 1.59
CA LEU A 44 12.24 6.40 1.46
C LEU A 44 11.32 5.97 2.61
N GLN A 45 10.14 5.45 2.27
CA GLN A 45 9.13 5.01 3.24
C GLN A 45 9.04 3.48 3.35
N PHE A 46 9.21 2.78 2.23
CA PHE A 46 9.02 1.34 2.14
C PHE A 46 9.77 0.75 0.95
N ILE A 47 10.35 -0.45 1.11
CA ILE A 47 10.82 -1.30 0.02
C ILE A 47 10.06 -2.61 0.07
N GLY A 48 9.65 -3.13 -1.09
CA GLY A 48 9.05 -4.45 -1.16
C GLY A 48 9.29 -5.10 -2.52
N TYR A 49 8.90 -6.36 -2.64
CA TYR A 49 8.94 -7.09 -3.90
C TYR A 49 7.60 -7.80 -4.13
N SER A 50 7.26 -8.01 -5.40
CA SER A 50 5.99 -8.62 -5.77
C SER A 50 6.10 -9.38 -7.08
N ARG A 51 5.17 -10.32 -7.28
CA ARG A 51 4.94 -10.96 -8.57
C ARG A 51 4.07 -10.11 -9.50
N ASP A 52 3.39 -9.11 -8.95
CA ASP A 52 2.68 -8.07 -9.69
C ASP A 52 2.91 -6.75 -8.95
N VAL A 53 3.93 -6.01 -9.41
CA VAL A 53 4.32 -4.73 -8.81
C VAL A 53 3.15 -3.74 -8.83
N TYR A 54 2.43 -3.64 -9.95
CA TYR A 54 1.29 -2.72 -10.07
C TYR A 54 0.19 -3.03 -9.05
N LEU A 55 -0.16 -4.30 -8.85
CA LEU A 55 -1.14 -4.69 -7.83
C LEU A 55 -0.69 -4.25 -6.43
N SER A 56 0.57 -4.50 -6.09
CA SER A 56 1.11 -4.06 -4.79
C SER A 56 1.10 -2.54 -4.64
N LEU A 57 1.44 -1.79 -5.69
CA LEU A 57 1.38 -0.33 -5.64
C LEU A 57 -0.06 0.17 -5.40
N ARG A 58 -1.06 -0.43 -6.05
CA ARG A 58 -2.47 -0.09 -5.77
C ARG A 58 -2.86 -0.35 -4.32
N GLN A 59 -2.42 -1.48 -3.76
CA GLN A 59 -2.69 -1.83 -2.36
C GLN A 59 -2.04 -0.84 -1.38
N HIS A 60 -0.77 -0.50 -1.59
CA HIS A 60 -0.07 0.50 -0.79
C HIS A 60 -0.75 1.87 -0.85
N LEU A 61 -1.19 2.28 -2.05
CA LEU A 61 -1.84 3.57 -2.26
C LEU A 61 -3.13 3.73 -1.46
N VAL A 62 -3.94 2.67 -1.34
CA VAL A 62 -5.17 2.72 -0.53
C VAL A 62 -4.94 2.55 0.96
N ARG A 63 -3.82 1.94 1.36
CA ARG A 63 -3.45 1.77 2.77
C ARG A 63 -2.84 3.04 3.36
N LEU A 64 -1.96 3.68 2.60
CA LEU A 64 -1.17 4.85 3.02
C LEU A 64 -1.09 5.89 1.89
N PRO A 65 -2.21 6.53 1.52
CA PRO A 65 -2.25 7.50 0.43
C PRO A 65 -1.29 8.68 0.65
N ASP A 66 -1.05 9.08 1.90
CA ASP A 66 -0.15 10.20 2.22
C ASP A 66 1.34 9.83 2.24
N LYS A 67 1.69 8.58 1.93
CA LYS A 67 3.09 8.10 1.87
C LYS A 67 3.51 7.61 0.48
N CYS A 68 2.60 7.60 -0.48
CA CYS A 68 2.80 7.04 -1.81
C CYS A 68 2.88 8.14 -2.88
N TYR A 69 4.02 8.80 -3.04
CA TYR A 69 4.22 9.91 -4.00
C TYR A 69 5.17 9.58 -5.14
N TRP A 70 6.26 8.89 -4.85
CA TRP A 70 7.19 8.42 -5.88
C TRP A 70 7.48 6.95 -5.70
N VAL A 71 7.82 6.29 -6.81
CA VAL A 71 8.27 4.91 -6.82
C VAL A 71 9.53 4.77 -7.66
N LYS A 72 10.44 3.91 -7.22
CA LYS A 72 11.52 3.36 -8.04
C LYS A 72 11.27 1.87 -8.18
N VAL A 73 11.42 1.31 -9.38
CA VAL A 73 11.11 -0.10 -9.65
C VAL A 73 12.23 -0.74 -10.45
N GLN A 74 12.59 -1.96 -10.06
CA GLN A 74 13.41 -2.86 -10.85
C GLN A 74 12.61 -4.14 -11.14
N THR A 75 12.27 -4.35 -12.41
CA THR A 75 11.64 -5.60 -12.87
C THR A 75 12.67 -6.69 -13.09
N ILE A 76 12.27 -7.95 -12.87
CA ILE A 76 13.15 -9.13 -12.98
C ILE A 76 12.51 -10.18 -13.88
N GLU A 77 13.21 -10.57 -14.94
CA GLU A 77 12.74 -11.58 -15.90
C GLU A 77 12.81 -13.01 -15.35
N ARG A 78 13.85 -13.31 -14.56
CA ARG A 78 14.09 -14.64 -13.97
C ARG A 78 14.10 -14.55 -12.44
N PRO A 79 12.94 -14.31 -11.81
CA PRO A 79 12.89 -14.06 -10.40
C PRO A 79 13.21 -15.33 -9.60
N SER A 80 14.11 -15.19 -8.64
CA SER A 80 14.18 -16.09 -7.50
C SER A 80 13.84 -15.30 -6.23
N ARG A 81 13.28 -15.96 -5.23
CA ARG A 81 13.02 -15.33 -3.94
C ARG A 81 14.31 -14.72 -3.35
N ALA A 82 15.41 -15.45 -3.45
CA ALA A 82 16.72 -14.98 -3.00
C ALA A 82 17.19 -13.72 -3.75
N THR A 83 16.98 -13.65 -5.08
CA THR A 83 17.32 -12.45 -5.87
C THR A 83 16.50 -11.23 -5.38
N LEU A 84 15.20 -11.40 -5.17
CA LEU A 84 14.31 -10.31 -4.72
C LEU A 84 14.67 -9.81 -3.31
N GLU A 85 14.88 -10.74 -2.36
CA GLU A 85 15.28 -10.43 -0.97
C GLU A 85 16.67 -9.76 -0.92
N ASN A 86 17.60 -10.17 -1.78
CA ASN A 86 18.93 -9.56 -1.84
C ASN A 86 18.88 -8.11 -2.34
N ILE A 87 18.04 -7.81 -3.33
CA ILE A 87 17.86 -6.43 -3.84
C ILE A 87 17.18 -5.56 -2.79
N GLU A 88 16.11 -6.05 -2.14
CA GLU A 88 15.48 -5.33 -1.02
C GLU A 88 16.49 -4.98 0.07
N LYS A 89 17.29 -5.97 0.50
CA LYS A 89 18.32 -5.76 1.52
C LYS A 89 19.38 -4.75 1.07
N ALA A 90 19.86 -4.86 -0.17
CA ALA A 90 20.85 -3.94 -0.70
C ALA A 90 20.33 -2.49 -0.77
N TRP A 91 19.07 -2.29 -1.14
CA TRP A 91 18.46 -0.97 -1.17
C TRP A 91 18.21 -0.39 0.24
N ILE A 92 17.88 -1.24 1.23
CA ILE A 92 17.81 -0.83 2.63
C ILE A 92 19.19 -0.40 3.15
N GLU A 93 20.24 -1.18 2.84
CA GLU A 93 21.62 -0.85 3.20
C GLU A 93 22.09 0.45 2.52
N GLU A 94 21.77 0.64 1.24
CA GLU A 94 22.09 1.85 0.47
C GLU A 94 21.42 3.10 1.06
N ASN A 95 20.19 2.98 1.58
CA ASN A 95 19.50 4.07 2.26
C ASN A 95 20.16 4.46 3.59
N GLY A 96 21.04 3.62 4.15
CA GLY A 96 21.76 3.86 5.42
C GLY A 96 20.92 3.69 6.69
N ALA A 97 19.60 3.56 6.57
CA ALA A 97 18.68 3.26 7.66
C ALA A 97 17.51 2.41 7.16
N VAL A 98 16.97 1.56 8.03
CA VAL A 98 15.75 0.79 7.73
C VAL A 98 14.56 1.75 7.75
N PRO A 99 13.79 1.87 6.65
CA PRO A 99 12.57 2.67 6.66
C PRO A 99 11.56 2.13 7.67
N ALA A 100 10.80 2.99 8.33
CA ALA A 100 9.78 2.58 9.29
C ALA A 100 8.78 1.56 8.69
N GLY A 101 8.47 1.68 7.38
CA GLY A 101 7.63 0.73 6.66
C GLY A 101 8.23 -0.67 6.49
N ASN A 102 9.54 -0.84 6.65
CA ASN A 102 10.22 -2.14 6.65
C ASN A 102 10.49 -2.67 8.08
N SER A 103 10.14 -1.90 9.11
CA SER A 103 10.32 -2.24 10.53
C SER A 103 9.01 -2.09 11.32
N GLU A 104 8.92 -1.15 12.28
CA GLU A 104 7.82 -1.02 13.24
C GLU A 104 6.46 -0.71 12.60
N SER A 105 6.45 -0.10 11.41
CA SER A 105 5.23 0.24 10.68
C SER A 105 4.91 -0.75 9.57
N LYS A 106 5.60 -1.90 9.47
CA LYS A 106 5.42 -2.85 8.37
C LYS A 106 3.99 -3.34 8.18
N ASP A 107 3.24 -3.49 9.27
CA ASP A 107 1.87 -3.98 9.20
C ASP A 107 0.93 -3.01 8.49
N VAL A 108 1.09 -1.69 8.66
CA VAL A 108 0.25 -0.71 7.96
C VAL A 108 0.52 -0.64 6.45
N TRP A 109 1.69 -1.11 6.00
CA TRP A 109 2.01 -1.25 4.58
C TRP A 109 1.50 -2.57 4.00
N THR A 110 1.53 -3.65 4.79
CA THR A 110 1.37 -5.01 4.25
C THR A 110 0.01 -5.64 4.53
N GLN A 111 -0.70 -5.18 5.55
CA GLN A 111 -2.01 -5.71 5.94
C GLN A 111 -3.17 -4.85 5.41
N PRO A 112 -4.37 -5.45 5.23
CA PRO A 112 -5.60 -4.70 5.02
C PRO A 112 -5.81 -3.61 6.06
N VAL A 113 -6.44 -2.50 5.68
CA VAL A 113 -6.79 -1.43 6.61
C VAL A 113 -7.84 -1.94 7.58
N ASN A 114 -7.49 -2.02 8.87
CA ASN A 114 -8.43 -2.38 9.92
C ASN A 114 -9.20 -1.14 10.40
N VAL A 115 -10.47 -1.08 10.01
CA VAL A 115 -11.31 0.11 10.25
C VAL A 115 -11.73 0.27 11.70
N LYS A 116 -11.56 -0.77 12.54
CA LYS A 116 -11.78 -0.66 14.00
C LYS A 116 -10.84 0.35 14.64
N ASN A 117 -9.61 0.46 14.11
CA ASN A 117 -8.61 1.42 14.58
C ASN A 117 -8.94 2.86 14.15
N LEU A 118 -9.88 3.02 13.21
CA LEU A 118 -10.27 4.29 12.59
C LEU A 118 -11.70 4.71 12.95
N MET A 119 -12.33 4.02 13.90
CA MET A 119 -13.63 4.43 14.42
C MET A 119 -13.52 5.79 15.12
N THR A 120 -14.50 6.64 14.89
CA THR A 120 -14.76 7.81 15.75
C THR A 120 -15.20 7.35 17.14
N GLU A 121 -15.12 8.24 18.13
CA GLU A 121 -15.56 7.92 19.49
C GLU A 121 -17.05 7.53 19.54
N GLU A 122 -17.89 8.20 18.74
CA GLU A 122 -19.31 7.85 18.61
C GLU A 122 -19.51 6.43 18.04
N GLU A 123 -18.78 6.07 16.99
CA GLU A 123 -18.84 4.74 16.40
C GLU A 123 -18.31 3.66 17.35
N LYS A 124 -17.25 3.94 18.13
CA LYS A 124 -16.73 3.03 19.16
C LYS A 124 -17.75 2.80 20.26
N VAL A 125 -18.39 3.86 20.76
CA VAL A 125 -19.44 3.76 21.78
C VAL A 125 -20.62 2.95 21.27
N ASN A 126 -21.07 3.22 20.03
CA ASN A 126 -22.14 2.46 19.42
C ASN A 126 -21.74 0.99 19.24
N TYR A 127 -20.58 0.70 18.65
CA TYR A 127 -20.11 -0.67 18.42
C TYR A 127 -20.04 -1.50 19.72
N ASN A 128 -19.57 -0.91 20.82
CA ASN A 128 -19.43 -1.58 22.11
C ASN A 128 -20.69 -1.52 22.99
N SER A 129 -21.81 -1.01 22.49
CA SER A 129 -23.07 -0.94 23.24
C SER A 129 -23.53 -2.34 23.67
N PRO A 130 -23.90 -2.56 24.94
CA PRO A 130 -24.32 -3.87 25.44
C PRO A 130 -25.62 -4.38 24.81
N ASN A 131 -26.39 -3.49 24.15
CA ASN A 131 -27.63 -3.84 23.45
C ASN A 131 -27.39 -4.34 22.02
N ASN A 132 -26.16 -4.27 21.51
CA ASN A 132 -25.85 -4.70 20.15
C ASN A 132 -25.47 -6.17 20.14
N ASP A 133 -26.24 -6.96 19.39
CA ASP A 133 -25.86 -8.32 19.03
C ASP A 133 -24.79 -8.33 17.92
N GLU A 134 -24.31 -9.53 17.58
CA GLU A 134 -23.29 -9.72 16.55
C GLU A 134 -23.71 -9.13 15.19
N MET A 135 -25.00 -9.26 14.82
CA MET A 135 -25.52 -8.71 13.58
C MET A 135 -25.50 -7.17 13.57
N ALA A 136 -25.85 -6.54 14.68
CA ALA A 136 -25.76 -5.09 14.84
C ALA A 136 -24.30 -4.61 14.76
N GLN A 137 -23.36 -5.32 15.40
CA GLN A 137 -21.93 -5.03 15.30
C GLN A 137 -21.41 -5.14 13.86
N ILE A 138 -21.82 -6.18 13.12
CA ILE A 138 -21.49 -6.34 11.70
C ILE A 138 -22.05 -5.17 10.86
N LYS A 139 -23.27 -4.72 11.15
CA LYS A 139 -23.84 -3.56 10.44
C LYS A 139 -23.05 -2.27 10.72
N ILE A 140 -22.66 -2.05 11.98
CA ILE A 140 -21.87 -0.89 12.39
C ILE A 140 -20.51 -0.94 11.71
N ILE A 141 -19.78 -2.06 11.77
CA ILE A 141 -18.43 -2.15 11.18
C ILE A 141 -18.47 -1.95 9.66
N LYS A 142 -19.51 -2.44 8.96
CA LYS A 142 -19.69 -2.17 7.53
C LYS A 142 -19.91 -0.69 7.23
N ASN A 143 -20.60 0.04 8.12
CA ASN A 143 -20.80 1.48 7.96
C ASN A 143 -19.49 2.24 8.17
N VAL A 144 -18.73 1.89 9.21
CA VAL A 144 -17.38 2.43 9.44
C VAL A 144 -16.49 2.16 8.22
N ALA A 145 -16.51 0.93 7.68
CA ALA A 145 -15.73 0.58 6.50
C ALA A 145 -16.12 1.41 5.26
N ARG A 146 -17.41 1.69 5.05
CA ARG A 146 -17.86 2.56 3.94
C ARG A 146 -17.41 4.01 4.14
N ARG A 147 -17.45 4.53 5.37
CA ARG A 147 -16.97 5.88 5.68
C ARG A 147 -15.48 6.01 5.41
N VAL A 148 -14.67 5.11 5.99
CA VAL A 148 -13.21 5.10 5.81
C VAL A 148 -12.83 4.92 4.33
N GLU A 149 -13.53 4.05 3.59
CA GLU A 149 -13.35 3.93 2.15
C GLU A 149 -13.61 5.25 1.42
N ALA A 150 -14.71 5.95 1.74
CA ALA A 150 -15.02 7.25 1.14
C ALA A 150 -13.96 8.31 1.48
N GLU A 151 -13.42 8.30 2.70
CA GLU A 151 -12.32 9.19 3.11
C GLU A 151 -11.05 8.93 2.31
N ILE A 152 -10.64 7.66 2.16
CA ILE A 152 -9.48 7.27 1.33
C ILE A 152 -9.68 7.72 -0.12
N LEU A 153 -10.86 7.44 -0.70
CA LEU A 153 -11.15 7.83 -2.08
C LEU A 153 -11.13 9.35 -2.27
N LYS A 154 -11.63 10.12 -1.30
CA LYS A 154 -11.57 11.58 -1.32
C LYS A 154 -10.13 12.11 -1.30
N VAL A 155 -9.25 11.51 -0.50
CA VAL A 155 -7.82 11.86 -0.50
C VAL A 155 -7.20 11.58 -1.87
N LEU A 156 -7.49 10.41 -2.45
CA LEU A 156 -6.94 10.03 -3.76
C LEU A 156 -7.46 10.94 -4.90
N GLU A 157 -8.74 11.29 -4.88
CA GLU A 157 -9.33 12.24 -5.82
C GLU A 157 -8.68 13.63 -5.69
N ALA A 158 -8.46 14.10 -4.46
CA ALA A 158 -7.77 15.36 -4.20
C ALA A 158 -6.29 15.33 -4.67
N ARG A 159 -5.67 14.15 -4.73
CA ARG A 159 -4.35 13.92 -5.32
C ARG A 159 -4.37 13.76 -6.85
N GLY A 160 -5.53 13.89 -7.49
CA GLY A 160 -5.70 13.83 -8.94
C GLY A 160 -5.90 12.43 -9.50
N LEU A 161 -6.09 11.41 -8.66
CA LEU A 161 -6.32 10.04 -9.14
C LEU A 161 -7.59 9.95 -10.00
N GLN A 162 -7.45 9.49 -11.23
CA GLN A 162 -8.54 9.17 -12.15
C GLN A 162 -8.75 7.65 -12.30
N ALA A 163 -7.74 6.84 -11.99
CA ALA A 163 -7.83 5.40 -12.07
C ALA A 163 -8.90 4.83 -11.12
N GLN A 164 -9.67 3.84 -11.59
CA GLN A 164 -10.72 3.23 -10.77
C GLN A 164 -10.13 2.35 -9.64
N ILE A 165 -10.46 2.69 -8.40
CA ILE A 165 -10.19 1.87 -7.22
C ILE A 165 -11.46 1.13 -6.81
N ARG A 166 -11.34 -0.18 -6.62
CA ARG A 166 -12.45 -1.03 -6.19
C ARG A 166 -12.01 -1.90 -5.01
N PHE A 167 -12.46 -1.55 -3.81
CA PHE A 167 -12.28 -2.35 -2.62
C PHE A 167 -13.07 -3.66 -2.69
N ASN A 168 -12.59 -4.69 -2.00
CA ASN A 168 -13.27 -5.96 -1.87
C ASN A 168 -14.47 -5.82 -0.91
N PRO A 169 -15.72 -5.91 -1.39
CA PRO A 169 -16.89 -5.69 -0.54
C PRO A 169 -17.07 -6.76 0.54
N LYS A 170 -16.47 -7.96 0.38
CA LYS A 170 -16.57 -9.05 1.36
C LYS A 170 -15.82 -8.75 2.65
N LEU A 171 -14.69 -8.05 2.55
CA LEU A 171 -13.83 -7.73 3.70
C LEU A 171 -14.48 -6.73 4.67
N LYS A 172 -15.46 -5.94 4.20
CA LYS A 172 -16.14 -4.93 5.04
C LYS A 172 -16.87 -5.54 6.23
N GLU A 173 -17.31 -6.78 6.13
CA GLU A 173 -17.99 -7.49 7.23
C GLU A 173 -17.02 -7.85 8.36
N GLU A 174 -15.75 -8.03 8.03
CA GLU A 174 -14.66 -8.29 8.98
C GLU A 174 -14.04 -6.98 9.51
N GLY A 175 -14.48 -5.83 9.00
CA GLY A 175 -13.89 -4.52 9.30
C GLY A 175 -12.55 -4.27 8.61
N LEU A 176 -12.34 -4.91 7.46
CA LEU A 176 -11.13 -4.77 6.67
C LEU A 176 -11.44 -4.06 5.34
N LEU A 177 -10.51 -3.23 4.90
CA LEU A 177 -10.50 -2.66 3.55
C LEU A 177 -9.20 -3.07 2.84
N ASP A 178 -9.35 -3.74 1.70
CA ASP A 178 -8.26 -4.03 0.78
C ASP A 178 -8.81 -4.17 -0.65
N LEU A 179 -7.91 -4.23 -1.61
CA LEU A 179 -8.23 -4.49 -3.01
C LEU A 179 -8.42 -5.98 -3.28
N LYS A 180 -9.02 -6.29 -4.43
CA LYS A 180 -9.16 -7.67 -4.92
C LYS A 180 -7.91 -8.15 -5.63
#